data_AF-A0A662IV05-F1
#
_entry.id   AF-A0A662IV05-F1
#
_cell.length_a   1.000
_cell.length_b   1.000
_cell.length_c   1.000
_cell.angle_alpha   90.00
_cell.angle_beta   90.00
_cell.angle_gamma   90.00
#
_symmetry.space_group_name_H-M   'P 1'
#
loop_
_entity.id
_entity.type
_entity.pdbx_description
1 polymer ?
#
loop_
_entity_poly.entity_id
_entity_poly.type
_entity_poly.pdbx_seq_one_letter_code
_entity_poly.pdbx_strand_id
1 'polypeptide(L)'
;MRLYLVQHGEAVPETQDPSRPLTEKGRREAESTARRAAELGVKASKILHSGKLRAKQTAEAMAEALKPSGGVERADGLDPLADPAIWAERLKEAGEDLMLVGHLPHLSKL
;
A
#
# COMPACT_ATOMS: atom_id res chain seq x y z
N MET A 1 -1.23 9.67 15.60
CA MET A 1 -1.39 8.89 14.37
C MET A 1 -0.19 9.14 13.46
N ARG A 2 0.35 8.08 12.88
CA ARG A 2 1.28 8.10 11.76
C ARG A 2 0.58 7.53 10.52
N LEU A 3 0.82 8.17 9.39
CA LEU A 3 0.37 7.70 8.09
C LEU A 3 1.59 7.25 7.28
N TYR A 4 1.54 6.03 6.77
CA TYR A 4 2.56 5.47 5.90
C TYR A 4 2.00 5.33 4.49
N LEU A 5 2.54 6.10 3.54
CA LEU A 5 2.15 6.01 2.13
C LEU A 5 3.14 5.15 1.39
N VAL A 6 2.65 4.10 0.73
CA VAL A 6 3.48 3.13 0.01
C VAL A 6 2.97 3.01 -1.42
N GLN A 7 3.80 3.39 -2.39
CA GLN A 7 3.54 3.07 -3.77
C GLN A 7 3.76 1.57 -3.99
N HIS A 8 2.88 0.91 -4.77
CA HIS A 8 3.12 -0.48 -5.16
C HIS A 8 4.49 -0.67 -5.83
N GLY A 9 5.05 -1.88 -5.70
CA GLY A 9 6.28 -2.27 -6.36
C GLY A 9 6.18 -2.32 -7.88
N GLU A 10 7.30 -2.58 -8.55
CA GLU A 10 7.36 -2.75 -10.00
C GLU A 10 6.38 -3.84 -10.47
N ALA A 11 5.56 -3.52 -11.48
CA ALA A 11 4.49 -4.39 -11.95
C ALA A 11 4.66 -4.73 -13.43
N VAL A 12 4.21 -5.92 -13.81
CA VAL A 12 4.16 -6.39 -15.18
C VAL A 12 3.40 -5.39 -16.07
N PRO A 13 3.89 -5.11 -17.29
CA PRO A 13 3.18 -4.26 -18.25
C PRO A 13 1.80 -4.84 -18.60
N GLU A 14 0.82 -3.97 -18.78
CA GLU A 14 -0.55 -4.36 -19.12
C GLU A 14 -0.66 -5.15 -20.42
N THR A 15 0.23 -4.84 -21.38
CA THR A 15 0.32 -5.54 -22.67
C THR A 15 0.77 -6.99 -22.54
N GLN A 16 1.39 -7.37 -21.42
CA GLN A 16 1.80 -8.74 -21.13
C GLN A 16 0.78 -9.43 -20.22
N ASP A 17 0.29 -8.75 -19.19
CA ASP A 17 -0.74 -9.26 -18.28
C ASP A 17 -1.68 -8.12 -17.85
N PRO A 18 -2.97 -8.16 -18.23
CA PRO A 18 -3.96 -7.14 -17.85
C PRO A 18 -4.16 -7.00 -16.34
N SER A 19 -3.95 -8.08 -15.57
CA SER A 19 -4.04 -8.04 -14.11
C SER A 19 -2.88 -7.28 -13.47
N ARG A 20 -1.77 -7.12 -14.21
CA ARG A 20 -0.56 -6.39 -13.81
C ARG A 20 -0.07 -6.78 -12.41
N PRO A 21 0.29 -8.06 -12.18
CA PRO A 21 0.92 -8.46 -10.93
C PRO A 21 2.29 -7.77 -10.78
N LEU A 22 2.88 -7.84 -9.59
CA LEU A 22 4.27 -7.47 -9.40
C LEU A 22 5.18 -8.32 -10.29
N THR A 23 6.25 -7.71 -10.81
CA THR A 23 7.36 -8.48 -11.38
C THR A 23 8.08 -9.24 -10.25
N GLU A 24 8.86 -10.27 -10.58
CA GLU A 24 9.67 -10.96 -9.56
C GLU A 24 10.65 -10.01 -8.87
N LYS A 25 11.18 -9.02 -9.62
CA LYS A 25 11.98 -7.93 -9.06
C LYS A 25 11.14 -7.06 -8.11
N GLY A 26 9.96 -6.60 -8.53
CA GLY A 26 9.07 -5.78 -7.72
C GLY A 26 8.62 -6.47 -6.43
N ARG A 27 8.41 -7.79 -6.46
CA ARG A 27 8.13 -8.59 -5.25
C ARG A 27 9.31 -8.58 -4.28
N ARG A 28 10.53 -8.85 -4.75
CA ARG A 28 11.75 -8.83 -3.92
C ARG A 28 12.02 -7.45 -3.32
N GLU A 29 11.80 -6.38 -4.09
CA GLU A 29 11.96 -5.01 -3.62
C GLU A 29 10.93 -4.65 -2.55
N ALA A 30 9.66 -5.06 -2.74
CA ALA A 30 8.61 -4.88 -1.74
C ALA A 30 8.95 -5.61 -0.43
N GLU A 31 9.36 -6.87 -0.50
CA GLU A 31 9.79 -7.65 0.67
C GLU A 31 11.02 -7.04 1.37
N SER A 32 12.00 -6.56 0.60
CA SER A 32 13.19 -5.91 1.17
C SER A 32 12.83 -4.61 1.87
N THR A 33 11.95 -3.82 1.26
CA THR A 33 11.44 -2.57 1.85
C THR A 33 10.63 -2.86 3.11
N ALA A 34 9.79 -3.89 3.09
CA ALA A 34 9.00 -4.34 4.24
C ALA A 34 9.88 -4.73 5.43
N ARG A 35 10.92 -5.55 5.20
CA ARG A 35 11.91 -5.92 6.22
C ARG A 35 12.60 -4.69 6.80
N ARG A 36 13.04 -3.76 5.93
CA ARG A 36 13.70 -2.54 6.37
C ARG A 36 12.77 -1.64 7.19
N ALA A 37 11.50 -1.53 6.80
CA ALA A 37 10.50 -0.79 7.54
C ALA A 37 10.29 -1.40 8.95
N ALA A 38 10.26 -2.73 9.06
CA ALA A 38 10.15 -3.42 10.34
C ALA A 38 11.36 -3.13 11.25
N GLU A 39 12.58 -3.19 10.72
CA GLU A 39 13.82 -2.84 11.44
C GLU A 39 13.82 -1.39 11.94
N LEU A 40 13.26 -0.47 11.16
CA LEU A 40 13.11 0.95 11.52
C LEU A 40 11.95 1.22 12.50
N GLY A 41 11.24 0.18 12.93
CA GLY A 41 10.15 0.29 13.90
C GLY A 41 8.88 0.93 13.33
N VAL A 42 8.63 0.80 12.02
CA VAL A 42 7.32 1.12 11.43
C VAL A 42 6.27 0.24 12.07
N LYS A 43 5.19 0.86 12.56
CA LYS A 43 4.06 0.16 13.19
C LYS A 43 2.77 0.71 12.61
N ALA A 44 2.15 -0.04 11.71
CA ALA A 44 0.81 0.24 11.23
C ALA A 44 -0.16 -0.75 11.88
N SER A 45 -1.25 -0.24 12.46
CA SER A 45 -2.34 -1.06 12.98
C SER A 45 -3.06 -1.80 11.87
N LYS A 46 -3.18 -1.17 10.69
CA LYS A 46 -3.86 -1.73 9.51
C LYS A 46 -3.17 -1.30 8.21
N ILE A 47 -3.18 -2.20 7.23
CA ILE A 47 -2.68 -1.92 5.87
C ILE A 47 -3.86 -1.96 4.90
N LEU A 48 -4.05 -0.88 4.16
CA LEU A 48 -5.17 -0.69 3.23
C LEU A 48 -4.64 -0.57 1.81
N HIS A 49 -5.25 -1.24 0.84
CA HIS A 49 -4.78 -1.23 -0.55
C HIS A 49 -5.87 -0.91 -1.57
N SER A 50 -5.48 -0.39 -2.74
CA SER A 50 -6.39 0.06 -3.82
C SER A 50 -7.20 -1.02 -4.53
N GLY A 51 -7.09 -2.28 -4.12
CA GLY A 51 -7.70 -3.41 -4.82
C GLY A 51 -6.98 -3.85 -6.11
N LYS A 52 -6.11 -3.03 -6.73
CA LYS A 52 -5.30 -3.48 -7.87
C LYS A 52 -4.30 -4.54 -7.43
N LEU A 53 -4.08 -5.57 -8.26
CA LEU A 53 -3.28 -6.75 -7.87
C LEU A 53 -1.88 -6.39 -7.39
N ARG A 54 -1.15 -5.56 -8.12
CA ARG A 54 0.16 -5.02 -7.69
C ARG A 54 0.15 -4.33 -6.32
N ALA A 55 -0.89 -3.56 -6.00
CA ALA A 55 -1.00 -2.88 -4.71
C ALA A 55 -1.34 -3.89 -3.60
N LYS A 56 -2.22 -4.86 -3.88
CA LYS A 56 -2.53 -5.96 -2.96
C LYS A 56 -1.27 -6.77 -2.61
N GLN A 57 -0.51 -7.20 -3.61
CA GLN A 57 0.72 -7.98 -3.42
C GLN A 57 1.80 -7.21 -2.65
N THR A 58 1.94 -5.90 -2.90
CA THR A 58 2.82 -5.05 -2.08
C THR A 58 2.32 -4.97 -0.63
N ALA A 59 1.02 -4.80 -0.42
CA ALA A 59 0.44 -4.77 0.93
C ALA A 59 0.64 -6.08 1.70
N GLU A 60 0.49 -7.22 1.04
CA GLU A 60 0.76 -8.55 1.60
C GLU A 60 2.22 -8.68 2.02
N ALA A 61 3.18 -8.28 1.17
CA ALA A 61 4.61 -8.28 1.52
C ALA A 61 4.92 -7.37 2.73
N MET A 62 4.28 -6.20 2.81
CA MET A 62 4.40 -5.31 3.98
C MET A 62 3.83 -5.98 5.25
N ALA A 63 2.70 -6.68 5.13
CA ALA A 63 2.05 -7.33 6.26
C ALA A 63 2.85 -8.52 6.82
N GLU A 64 3.52 -9.30 5.98
CA GLU A 64 4.36 -10.41 6.44
C GLU A 64 5.47 -9.94 7.38
N ALA A 65 6.09 -8.79 7.07
CA ALA A 65 7.15 -8.21 7.89
C ALA A 65 6.60 -7.44 9.11
N LEU A 66 5.56 -6.63 8.92
CA LEU A 66 5.07 -5.69 9.94
C LEU A 66 4.04 -6.28 10.89
N LYS A 67 3.36 -7.36 10.49
CA LYS A 67 2.34 -8.08 11.27
C LYS A 67 1.27 -7.15 11.89
N PRO A 68 0.56 -6.35 11.07
CA PRO A 68 -0.47 -5.43 11.55
C PRO A 68 -1.61 -6.20 12.25
N SER A 69 -2.07 -5.72 13.41
CA SER A 69 -3.15 -6.38 14.17
C SER A 69 -4.50 -6.35 13.45
N GLY A 70 -4.77 -5.30 12.68
CA GLY A 70 -5.96 -5.13 11.85
C GLY A 70 -5.85 -5.76 10.46
N GLY A 71 -4.73 -6.42 10.16
CA GLY A 71 -4.52 -7.14 8.91
C GLY A 71 -4.39 -6.24 7.67
N VAL A 72 -4.67 -6.86 6.51
CA VAL A 72 -4.66 -6.23 5.19
C VAL A 72 -6.09 -6.20 4.64
N GLU A 73 -6.55 -5.04 4.18
CA GLU A 73 -7.89 -4.91 3.60
C GLU A 73 -7.86 -4.06 2.31
N ARG A 74 -8.74 -4.41 1.36
CA ARG A 74 -9.04 -3.51 0.25
C ARG A 74 -9.79 -2.29 0.77
N ALA A 75 -9.45 -1.11 0.28
CA ALA A 75 -10.23 0.08 0.54
C ALA A 75 -10.46 0.89 -0.73
N ASP A 76 -11.69 1.37 -0.90
CA ASP A 76 -12.04 2.22 -2.04
C ASP A 76 -11.47 3.64 -1.87
N GLY A 77 -11.34 4.36 -2.98
CA GLY A 77 -10.76 5.71 -3.01
C GLY A 77 -9.23 5.74 -3.05
N LEU A 78 -8.55 4.60 -3.20
CA LEU A 78 -7.09 4.52 -3.37
C LEU A 78 -6.66 4.27 -4.83
N ASP A 79 -7.59 4.34 -5.78
CA ASP A 79 -7.28 4.24 -7.21
C ASP A 79 -6.35 5.38 -7.67
N PRO A 80 -5.54 5.19 -8.73
CA PRO A 80 -4.55 6.17 -9.18
C PRO A 80 -5.10 7.57 -9.47
N LEU A 81 -6.37 7.64 -9.88
CA LEU A 81 -7.07 8.87 -10.25
C LEU A 81 -8.25 9.18 -9.31
N ALA A 82 -8.35 8.51 -8.17
CA ALA A 82 -9.33 8.87 -7.16
C ALA A 82 -9.08 10.29 -6.64
N ASP A 83 -10.10 10.91 -6.04
CA ASP A 83 -9.96 12.20 -5.37
C ASP A 83 -9.24 12.01 -4.02
N PRO A 84 -8.03 12.59 -3.81
CA PRO A 84 -7.31 12.50 -2.54
C PRO A 84 -8.10 13.05 -1.36
N ALA A 85 -9.05 13.96 -1.58
CA ALA A 85 -9.90 14.51 -0.52
C ALA A 85 -10.68 13.41 0.22
N ILE A 86 -11.06 12.32 -0.47
CA ILE A 86 -11.77 11.19 0.16
C ILE A 86 -10.95 10.60 1.32
N TRP A 87 -9.65 10.37 1.10
CA TRP A 87 -8.78 9.85 2.16
C TRP A 87 -8.35 10.93 3.13
N ALA A 88 -8.14 12.16 2.68
CA ALA A 88 -7.84 13.27 3.57
C ALA A 88 -8.94 13.43 4.64
N GLU A 89 -10.22 13.32 4.27
CA GLU A 89 -11.34 13.35 5.22
C GLU A 89 -11.35 12.12 6.13
N ARG A 90 -11.22 10.89 5.59
CA ARG A 90 -11.18 9.66 6.41
C ARG A 90 -10.06 9.67 7.45
N LEU A 91 -8.91 10.25 7.10
CA LEU A 91 -7.76 10.35 7.98
C LEU A 91 -7.95 11.33 9.13
N LYS A 92 -8.84 12.33 9.03
CA LYS A 92 -9.17 13.22 10.16
C LYS A 92 -9.81 12.47 11.32
N GLU A 93 -10.54 11.40 11.02
CA GLU A 93 -11.25 10.57 12.00
C GLU A 93 -10.43 9.33 12.42
N ALA A 94 -9.30 9.06 11.74
CA ALA A 94 -8.49 7.89 12.03
C ALA A 94 -7.76 8.03 13.38
N GLY A 95 -8.09 7.12 14.31
CA GLY A 95 -7.50 7.05 15.64
C GLY A 95 -6.27 6.16 15.77
N GLU A 96 -5.80 5.56 14.67
CA GLU A 96 -4.75 4.54 14.65
C GLU A 96 -3.71 4.80 13.55
N ASP A 97 -2.52 4.21 13.68
CA ASP A 97 -1.47 4.32 12.66
C ASP A 97 -1.84 3.46 11.44
N LEU A 98 -1.88 4.07 10.26
CA LEU A 98 -2.35 3.42 9.03
C LEU A 98 -1.27 3.37 7.96
N MET A 99 -1.30 2.33 7.14
CA MET A 99 -0.52 2.23 5.92
C MET A 99 -1.44 2.14 4.71
N LEU A 100 -1.27 3.05 3.75
CA LEU A 100 -2.02 3.07 2.49
C LEU A 100 -1.10 2.63 1.35
N VAL A 101 -1.45 1.53 0.68
CA VAL A 101 -0.71 0.97 -0.45
C VAL A 101 -1.47 1.27 -1.74
N GLY A 102 -0.89 2.12 -2.58
CA GLY A 102 -1.59 2.71 -3.72
C GLY A 102 -0.67 3.11 -4.87
N HIS A 103 -1.02 4.21 -5.52
CA HIS A 103 -0.44 4.63 -6.79
C HIS A 103 -0.08 6.12 -6.81
N LEU A 104 0.90 6.48 -7.63
CA LEU A 104 1.03 7.85 -8.10
C LEU A 104 0.06 8.11 -9.27
N PRO A 105 -0.45 9.34 -9.42
CA PRO A 105 -0.17 10.52 -8.61
C PRO A 105 -1.02 10.64 -7.33
N HIS A 106 -2.00 9.76 -7.11
CA HIS A 106 -2.91 9.85 -5.95
C HIS A 106 -2.17 10.05 -4.62
N LEU A 107 -1.21 9.17 -4.30
CA LEU A 107 -0.48 9.21 -3.02
C LEU A 107 0.34 10.49 -2.82
N SER A 108 0.81 11.14 -3.90
CA SER A 108 1.61 12.37 -3.78
C SER A 108 0.76 13.62 -3.60
N LYS A 109 -0.56 13.51 -3.75
CA LYS A 109 -1.52 14.61 -3.60
C LYS A 109 -2.35 14.50 -2.32
N LEU A 110 -2.16 13.42 -1.56
CA LEU A 110 -2.79 13.14 -0.27
C LEU A 110 -1.97 13.78 0.85
#